data_AF-D9PVB0-F1
#
_entry.id   AF-D9PVB0-F1
#
_cell.length_a   1.000
_cell.length_b   1.000
_cell.length_c   1.000
_cell.angle_alpha   90.00
_cell.angle_beta   90.00
_cell.angle_gamma   90.00
#
_symmetry.space_group_name_H-M   'P 1'
#
loop_
_entity.id
_entity.type
_entity.pdbx_description
1 polymer ?
#
loop_
_entity_poly.entity_id
_entity_poly.type
_entity_poly.pdbx_seq_one_letter_code
_entity_poly.pdbx_strand_id
1 'polypeptide(L)' 'MWIVEAYCDLCRAKRTLEVEGKTPPYPIGDRIEECPCGGKYVVEEIIEV' A
#
# COMPACT_ATOMS: atom_id res chain seq x y z
N MET A 1 -14.80 2.94 -3.67
CA MET A 1 -13.79 1.87 -3.66
C MET A 1 -12.43 2.54 -3.47
N TRP A 2 -11.42 1.85 -2.94
CA TRP A 2 -10.11 2.46 -2.72
C TRP A 2 -9.01 1.66 -3.39
N ILE A 3 -8.14 2.35 -4.13
CA ILE A 3 -6.88 1.80 -4.63
C ILE A 3 -5.77 2.33 -3.74
N VAL A 4 -4.97 1.44 -3.18
CA VAL A 4 -3.81 1.78 -2.35
C VAL A 4 -2.56 1.35 -3.07
N GLU A 5 -1.67 2.31 -3.34
CA GLU A 5 -0.35 2.02 -3.87
C GLU A 5 0.70 2.08 -2.75
N ALA A 6 1.40 0.97 -2.57
CA ALA A 6 2.48 0.83 -1.63
C ALA A 6 3.77 0.40 -2.31
N TYR A 7 4.89 0.88 -1.81
CA TYR A 7 6.21 0.59 -2.35
C TYR A 7 7.09 -0.05 -1.28
N CYS A 8 7.85 -1.07 -1.67
CA CYS A 8 8.80 -1.69 -0.76
C CYS A 8 9.88 -0.66 -0.38
N ASP A 9 10.10 -0.49 0.93
CA ASP A 9 11.13 0.38 1.49
C ASP A 9 12.58 -0.01 1.13
N LEU A 10 12.82 -1.24 0.69
CA LEU A 10 14.13 -1.72 0.25
C LEU A 10 14.28 -1.74 -1.27
N CYS A 11 13.43 -2.51 -1.97
CA CYS A 11 13.62 -2.78 -3.40
C CYS A 11 12.73 -1.92 -4.31
N ARG A 12 11.90 -1.04 -3.75
CA ARG A 12 10.93 -0.20 -4.48
C ARG A 12 9.94 -0.97 -5.36
N ALA A 13 9.77 -2.29 -5.15
CA ALA A 13 8.71 -3.05 -5.78
C ALA A 13 7.35 -2.42 -5.45
N LYS A 14 6.48 -2.31 -6.46
CA LYS A 14 5.13 -1.77 -6.31
C LYS A 14 4.15 -2.86 -5.87
N ARG A 15 3.24 -2.51 -4.97
CA ARG A 15 2.11 -3.31 -4.54
C ARG A 15 0.85 -2.45 -4.64
N THR A 16 -0.17 -2.99 -5.30
CA THR A 16 -1.48 -2.34 -5.44
C THR A 16 -2.51 -3.19 -4.73
N LEU A 17 -3.30 -2.58 -3.85
CA LEU A 17 -4.41 -3.22 -3.16
C LEU A 17 -5.71 -2.52 -3.54
N GLU A 18 -6.71 -3.33 -3.88
CA GLU A 18 -8.08 -2.88 -4.09
C GLU A 18 -8.88 -3.23 -2.83
N VAL A 19 -9.45 -2.21 -2.18
CA VAL A 19 -10.16 -2.38 -0.92
C VAL A 19 -11.55 -1.77 -1.02
N GLU A 20 -12.56 -2.57 -0.66
CA GLU A 20 -13.95 -2.11 -0.57
C GLU A 20 -14.21 -1.47 0.80
N GLY A 21 -14.84 -0.30 0.81
CA GLY A 21 -15.14 0.41 2.05
C GLY A 21 -15.60 1.85 1.82
N LYS A 22 -16.22 2.43 2.84
CA LYS A 22 -16.66 3.84 2.86
C LYS A 22 -15.54 4.82 3.25
N THR A 23 -14.41 4.31 3.75
CA THR A 23 -13.27 5.09 4.25
C THR A 23 -11.96 4.49 3.76
N PRO A 24 -10.89 5.28 3.59
CA PRO A 24 -9.59 4.77 3.19
C PRO A 24 -9.08 3.74 4.22
N PRO A 25 -8.59 2.58 3.78
CA PRO A 25 -8.28 1.46 4.66
C PRO A 25 -6.97 1.64 5.46
N TYR A 26 -6.04 2.44 4.94
CA TYR A 26 -4.72 2.68 5.53
C TYR A 26 -4.36 4.17 5.44
N PRO A 27 -3.54 4.71 6.36
CA PRO A 27 -2.92 6.02 6.20
C PRO A 27 -1.65 5.96 5.33
N ILE A 28 -1.25 7.08 4.74
CA ILE A 28 0.05 7.22 4.06
C ILE A 28 1.19 6.97 5.07
N GLY A 29 2.18 6.19 4.65
CA GLY A 29 3.34 5.79 5.46
C GLY A 29 3.12 4.50 6.25
N ASP A 30 1.91 3.91 6.22
CA ASP A 30 1.64 2.66 6.92
C ASP A 30 2.33 1.46 6.26
N ARG A 31 2.69 0.46 7.07
CA ARG A 31 3.36 -0.77 6.61
C ARG A 31 2.36 -1.91 6.57
N ILE A 32 2.04 -2.38 5.36
CA ILE A 32 0.86 -3.24 5.15
C ILE A 32 1.20 -4.70 4.89
N GLU A 33 2.33 -5.00 4.25
CA GLU A 33 2.74 -6.38 3.92
C GLU A 33 4.28 -6.50 3.88
N GLU A 34 4.79 -7.72 4.03
CA GLU A 34 6.21 -8.04 3.81
C GLU A 34 6.49 -8.22 2.31
N CYS A 35 7.60 -7.66 1.84
CA CYS A 35 8.08 -7.83 0.48
C CYS A 35 8.98 -9.08 0.41
N PRO A 36 8.94 -9.87 -0.68
CA PRO A 36 9.78 -11.07 -0.83
C PRO A 36 11.30 -10.83 -0.73
N CYS A 37 11.75 -9.58 -0.84
CA CYS A 37 13.16 -9.21 -0.63
C CYS A 37 13.55 -9.03 0.85
N GLY A 38 12.60 -9.19 1.79
CA GLY A 38 12.77 -8.96 3.23
C GLY A 38 12.43 -7.54 3.71
N GLY A 39 12.01 -6.65 2.81
CA GLY A 39 11.52 -5.31 3.15
C GLY A 39 10.03 -5.28 3.49
N LYS A 40 9.46 -4.09 3.64
CA LYS A 40 8.01 -3.89 3.89
C LYS A 40 7.41 -2.94 2.88
N TYR A 41 6.18 -3.22 2.43
CA TYR A 41 5.43 -2.31 1.58
C TYR A 41 4.87 -1.17 2.43
N VAL A 42 5.26 0.06 2.08
CA VAL A 42 4.84 1.30 2.72
C VAL A 42 3.85 2.00 1.82
N VAL A 43 2.69 2.38 2.34
CA VAL A 43 1.67 3.12 1.58
C VAL A 43 2.21 4.50 1.18
N GLU A 44 2.20 4.81 -0.11
CA GLU A 44 2.62 6.12 -0.62
C GLU A 44 1.47 6.87 -1.32
N GLU A 45 0.44 6.17 -1.79
CA GLU A 45 -0.70 6.79 -2.46
C GLU A 45 -2.01 6.05 -2.15
N ILE A 46 -3.11 6.82 -2.04
CA ILE A 46 -4.47 6.31 -1.85
C ILE A 46 -5.39 7.07 -2.79
N ILE A 47 -6.16 6.33 -3.60
CA ILE A 47 -7.04 6.87 -4.63
C ILE A 47 -8.47 6.40 -4.35
N GLU A 48 -9.42 7.33 -4.30
CA GLU A 48 -10.85 7.02 -4.25
C GLU A 48 -11.37 6.78 -5.67
N VAL A 49 -12.10 5.67 -5.86
CA VAL A 49 -12.68 5.23 -7.14
C VAL A 49 -14.16 4.98 -7.01
#